data_AF-A0A1J5EFC2-F1
#
_entry.id   AF-A0A1J5EFC2-F1
#
_cell.length_a   1.000
_cell.length_b   1.000
_cell.length_c   1.000
_cell.angle_alpha   90.00
_cell.angle_beta   90.00
_cell.angle_gamma   90.00
#
_symmetry.space_group_name_H-M   'P 1'
#
loop_
_entity.id
_entity.type
_entity.pdbx_description
1 polymer ?
#
loop_
_entity_poly.entity_id
_entity_poly.type
_entity_poly.pdbx_seq_one_letter_code
_entity_poly.pdbx_strand_id
1 'polypeptide(L)'
;MKLSYPYTVEPQEGGGYLVQFVDIEEAFTEGETMEEAAFNAAEVLTALLAYRLEKGAQIPEPSEVDGLPLASPSAAVQSAILVHYARGNRPMSELARALETSWPAAQRLENPRHWPTLKQLDRAAKMLGKRLVLSLE
;
A
#
# COMPACT_ATOMS: atom_id res chain seq x y z
N MET A 1 -0.45 10.98 -1.88
CA MET A 1 0.49 9.90 -1.58
C MET A 1 0.39 8.90 -2.72
N LYS A 2 1.49 8.66 -3.41
CA LYS A 2 1.64 7.56 -4.37
C LYS A 2 2.41 6.47 -3.62
N LEU A 3 1.95 5.22 -3.65
CA LEU A 3 2.53 4.12 -2.87
C LEU A 3 3.41 3.23 -3.77
N SER A 4 4.34 3.86 -4.50
CA SER A 4 5.22 3.18 -5.44
C SER A 4 6.64 3.32 -4.95
N TYR A 5 7.23 2.22 -4.50
CA TYR A 5 8.51 2.20 -3.81
C TYR A 5 9.63 1.73 -4.74
N PRO A 6 10.76 2.46 -4.80
CA PRO A 6 11.91 2.02 -5.57
C PRO A 6 12.61 0.84 -4.91
N TYR A 7 13.09 -0.07 -5.75
CA TYR A 7 13.92 -1.20 -5.34
C TYR A 7 15.13 -1.38 -6.26
N THR A 8 16.21 -1.94 -5.73
CA THR A 8 17.35 -2.40 -6.52
C THR A 8 17.15 -3.84 -6.93
N VAL A 9 17.78 -4.23 -8.04
CA VAL A 9 17.82 -5.62 -8.50
C VAL A 9 19.26 -6.03 -8.72
N GLU A 10 19.71 -7.05 -8.00
CA GLU A 10 21.10 -7.51 -8.00
C GLU A 10 21.18 -8.98 -8.44
N PRO A 11 21.85 -9.30 -9.56
CA PRO A 11 22.09 -10.69 -9.96
C PRO A 11 22.89 -11.45 -8.89
N GLN A 12 22.48 -12.68 -8.56
CA GLN A 12 23.12 -13.48 -7.51
C GLN A 12 24.11 -14.51 -8.07
N GLU A 13 25.08 -14.91 -7.25
CA GLU A 13 26.01 -16.00 -7.56
C GLU A 13 25.23 -17.33 -7.55
N GLY A 14 25.05 -17.94 -8.74
CA GLY A 14 24.24 -19.14 -8.92
C GLY A 14 23.00 -18.94 -9.80
N GLY A 15 22.70 -17.70 -10.19
CA GLY A 15 21.51 -17.35 -10.98
C GLY A 15 20.48 -16.60 -10.14
N GLY A 16 19.41 -16.13 -10.79
CA GLY A 16 18.38 -15.34 -10.15
C GLY A 16 18.79 -13.90 -9.79
N TYR A 17 17.86 -13.21 -9.14
CA TYR A 17 17.94 -11.80 -8.84
C TYR A 17 17.42 -11.52 -7.43
N LEU A 18 18.21 -10.80 -6.62
CA LEU A 18 17.80 -10.25 -5.34
C LEU A 18 17.15 -8.88 -5.56
N VAL A 19 16.01 -8.67 -4.91
CA VAL A 19 15.30 -7.40 -4.82
C VAL A 19 15.46 -6.85 -3.41
N GLN A 20 15.84 -5.57 -3.29
CA GLN A 20 15.90 -4.85 -2.02
C GLN A 20 15.24 -3.48 -2.17
N PHE A 21 14.27 -3.16 -1.30
CA PHE A 21 13.64 -1.84 -1.31
C PHE A 21 14.52 -0.80 -0.64
N VAL A 22 14.53 0.41 -1.20
CA VAL A 22 15.34 1.54 -0.71
C VAL A 22 14.80 2.07 0.62
N ASP A 23 13.48 2.17 0.75
CA ASP A 23 12.82 2.84 1.88
C ASP A 23 12.44 1.88 3.03
N ILE A 24 12.55 0.58 2.78
CA ILE A 24 12.07 -0.45 3.70
C ILE A 24 13.10 -1.59 3.75
N GLU A 25 14.02 -1.49 4.71
CA GLU A 25 15.15 -2.42 4.85
C GLU A 25 14.69 -3.88 4.95
N GLU A 26 13.61 -4.16 5.68
CA GLU A 26 13.12 -5.53 5.84
C GLU A 26 12.30 -6.04 4.65
N ALA A 27 12.05 -5.23 3.62
CA ALA A 27 11.43 -5.65 2.37
C ALA A 27 12.51 -6.08 1.37
N PHE A 28 12.73 -7.38 1.28
CA PHE A 28 13.58 -8.00 0.26
C PHE A 28 12.97 -9.33 -0.20
N THR A 29 13.29 -9.75 -1.40
CA THR A 29 12.83 -11.00 -2.00
C THR A 29 13.75 -11.39 -3.14
N GLU A 30 13.57 -12.58 -3.71
CA GLU A 30 14.31 -13.05 -4.87
C GLU A 30 13.38 -13.55 -5.98
N GLY A 31 13.91 -13.76 -7.17
CA GLY A 31 13.23 -14.43 -8.28
C GLY A 31 14.24 -14.98 -9.30
N GLU A 32 13.89 -16.04 -10.01
CA GLU A 32 14.77 -16.69 -10.99
C GLU A 32 14.94 -15.84 -12.26
N THR A 33 13.91 -15.09 -12.62
CA THR A 33 13.92 -14.12 -13.73
C THR A 33 13.64 -12.70 -13.24
N MET A 34 13.91 -11.71 -14.10
CA MET A 34 13.60 -10.31 -13.80
C MET A 34 12.09 -10.11 -13.59
N GLU A 35 11.26 -10.82 -14.36
CA GLU A 35 9.80 -10.77 -14.26
C GLU A 35 9.30 -11.38 -12.95
N GLU A 36 9.87 -12.52 -12.54
CA GLU A 36 9.55 -13.14 -11.26
C GLU A 36 10.00 -12.26 -10.09
N ALA A 37 11.21 -11.70 -10.16
CA ALA A 37 11.72 -10.79 -9.14
C ALA A 37 10.83 -9.55 -8.99
N ALA A 38 10.38 -8.96 -10.09
CA ALA A 38 9.45 -7.82 -10.07
C ALA A 38 8.06 -8.20 -9.53
N PHE A 39 7.54 -9.39 -9.87
CA PHE A 39 6.29 -9.90 -9.30
C PHE A 39 6.42 -10.09 -7.79
N ASN A 40 7.48 -10.75 -7.33
CA ASN A 40 7.75 -11.00 -5.93
C ASN A 40 7.98 -9.69 -5.16
N ALA A 41 8.58 -8.67 -5.79
CA ALA A 41 8.76 -7.34 -5.21
C ALA A 41 7.40 -6.72 -4.81
N ALA A 42 6.40 -6.80 -5.69
CA ALA A 42 5.06 -6.31 -5.41
C ALA A 42 4.36 -7.11 -4.30
N GLU A 43 4.56 -8.42 -4.26
CA GLU A 43 3.99 -9.31 -3.24
C GLU A 43 4.59 -9.05 -1.85
N VAL A 44 5.92 -8.98 -1.71
CA VAL A 44 6.56 -8.70 -0.43
C VAL A 44 6.21 -7.30 0.09
N LEU A 45 6.15 -6.31 -0.79
CA LEU A 45 5.71 -4.96 -0.45
C LEU A 45 4.26 -4.95 0.04
N THR A 46 3.37 -5.67 -0.66
CA THR A 46 1.97 -5.82 -0.27
C THR A 46 1.84 -6.42 1.12
N ALA A 47 2.54 -7.53 1.38
CA ALA A 47 2.49 -8.24 2.66
C ALA A 47 3.01 -7.37 3.80
N LEU A 48 4.14 -6.69 3.59
CA LEU A 48 4.80 -5.91 4.63
C LEU A 48 4.01 -4.64 4.97
N LEU A 49 3.50 -3.92 3.97
CA LEU A 49 2.70 -2.72 4.21
C LEU A 49 1.36 -3.06 4.86
N ALA A 50 0.72 -4.18 4.48
CA ALA A 50 -0.44 -4.69 5.18
C ALA A 50 -0.14 -4.99 6.65
N TYR A 51 0.98 -5.67 6.91
CA TYR A 51 1.41 -5.98 8.28
C TYR A 51 1.67 -4.72 9.11
N ARG A 52 2.41 -3.74 8.56
CA ARG A 52 2.69 -2.48 9.24
C ARG A 52 1.40 -1.73 9.58
N LEU A 53 0.44 -1.66 8.64
CA LEU A 53 -0.87 -1.05 8.87
C LEU A 53 -1.64 -1.76 10.00
N GLU A 54 -1.66 -3.11 10.01
CA GLU A 54 -2.33 -3.90 11.05
C GLU A 54 -1.70 -3.73 12.43
N LYS A 55 -0.39 -3.47 12.49
CA LYS A 55 0.32 -3.20 13.74
C LYS A 55 0.28 -1.74 14.17
N GLY A 56 -0.32 -0.85 13.36
CA GLY A 56 -0.25 0.60 13.59
C GLY A 56 1.18 1.13 13.55
N ALA A 57 2.07 0.43 12.85
CA ALA A 57 3.44 0.87 12.64
C ALA A 57 3.49 1.95 11.55
N GLN A 58 4.49 2.82 11.61
CA GLN A 58 4.72 3.81 10.57
C GLN A 58 4.96 3.13 9.22
N ILE A 59 4.32 3.63 8.18
CA ILE A 59 4.61 3.26 6.79
C ILE A 59 5.57 4.34 6.23
N PRO A 60 6.79 3.96 5.82
CA PRO A 60 7.73 4.90 5.19
C PRO A 60 7.11 5.52 3.94
N GLU A 61 7.42 6.79 3.66
CA GLU A 61 7.06 7.39 2.36
C GLU A 61 8.03 6.89 1.28
N PRO A 62 7.58 6.62 0.05
CA PRO A 62 8.49 6.23 -1.02
C PRO A 62 9.47 7.33 -1.41
N SER A 63 10.73 6.97 -1.64
CA SER A 63 11.73 7.88 -2.20
C SER A 63 11.54 8.06 -3.71
N GLU A 64 11.83 9.27 -4.20
CA GLU A 64 11.91 9.56 -5.63
C GLU A 64 13.35 9.29 -6.11
N VAL A 65 13.62 8.05 -6.53
CA VAL A 65 14.94 7.64 -7.05
C VAL A 65 14.86 7.38 -8.55
N ASP A 66 15.50 8.24 -9.33
CA ASP A 66 15.54 8.12 -10.80
C ASP A 66 16.28 6.85 -11.23
N GLY A 67 15.72 6.16 -12.22
CA GLY A 67 16.35 5.00 -12.86
C GLY A 67 16.18 3.67 -12.14
N LEU A 68 15.53 3.62 -10.98
CA LEU A 68 15.18 2.37 -10.32
C LEU A 68 13.77 1.89 -10.71
N PRO A 69 13.55 0.57 -10.79
CA PRO A 69 12.20 0.03 -10.92
C PRO A 69 11.37 0.33 -9.67
N LEU A 70 10.06 0.46 -9.88
CA LEU A 70 9.09 0.75 -8.82
C LEU A 70 8.15 -0.45 -8.65
N ALA A 71 7.81 -0.76 -7.41
CA ALA A 71 6.71 -1.68 -7.09
C ALA A 71 5.62 -0.93 -6.31
N SER A 72 4.38 -1.25 -6.63
CA SER A 72 3.19 -0.75 -5.93
C SER A 72 2.51 -1.92 -5.23
N PRO A 73 2.01 -1.78 -3.98
CA PRO A 73 1.30 -2.87 -3.31
C PRO A 73 -0.06 -3.08 -3.96
N SER A 74 -0.75 -4.16 -3.61
CA SER A 74 -2.10 -4.43 -4.12
C SER A 74 -3.08 -3.27 -3.88
N ALA A 75 -4.07 -3.11 -4.76
CA ALA A 75 -5.04 -2.04 -4.67
C ALA A 75 -5.81 -2.01 -3.33
N ALA A 76 -6.06 -3.19 -2.72
CA ALA A 76 -6.66 -3.29 -1.40
C ALA A 76 -5.79 -2.60 -0.33
N VAL A 77 -4.50 -2.94 -0.28
CA VAL A 77 -3.53 -2.34 0.65
C VAL A 77 -3.38 -0.84 0.38
N GLN A 78 -3.24 -0.43 -0.88
CA GLN A 78 -3.17 0.99 -1.24
C GLN A 78 -4.39 1.76 -0.70
N SER A 79 -5.59 1.22 -0.94
CA SER A 79 -6.83 1.87 -0.51
C SER A 79 -6.93 2.00 1.01
N ALA A 80 -6.55 0.95 1.75
CA ALA A 80 -6.57 0.95 3.21
C ALA A 80 -5.59 1.97 3.80
N ILE A 81 -4.37 2.06 3.27
CA ILE A 81 -3.36 3.04 3.69
C ILE A 81 -3.84 4.46 3.39
N LEU A 82 -4.36 4.71 2.19
CA LEU A 82 -4.86 6.03 1.80
C LEU A 82 -6.01 6.49 2.71
N VAL A 83 -6.94 5.61 3.05
CA VAL A 83 -8.03 5.93 3.99
C VAL A 83 -7.48 6.19 5.39
N HIS A 84 -6.59 5.34 5.89
CA HIS A 84 -5.96 5.48 7.20
C HIS A 84 -5.26 6.83 7.38
N TYR A 85 -4.37 7.18 6.44
CA TYR A 85 -3.64 8.45 6.46
C TYR A 85 -4.56 9.65 6.27
N ALA A 86 -5.59 9.55 5.41
CA ALA A 86 -6.56 10.63 5.22
C ALA A 86 -7.45 10.83 6.47
N ARG A 87 -7.78 9.77 7.21
CA ARG A 87 -8.47 9.87 8.51
C ARG A 87 -7.58 10.54 9.55
N GLY A 88 -6.31 10.15 9.62
CA GLY A 88 -5.37 10.61 10.64
C GLY A 88 -5.88 10.26 12.05
N ASN A 89 -5.90 11.23 12.95
CA ASN A 89 -6.32 11.02 14.34
C ASN A 89 -7.85 11.08 14.56
N ARG A 90 -8.65 11.31 13.51
CA ARG A 90 -10.12 11.35 13.64
C ARG A 90 -10.63 9.99 14.11
N PRO A 91 -11.52 9.91 15.10
CA PRO A 91 -11.95 8.63 15.65
C PRO A 91 -12.78 7.85 14.62
N MET A 92 -12.70 6.51 14.68
CA MET A 92 -13.45 5.63 13.77
C MET A 92 -14.97 5.84 13.85
N SER A 93 -15.50 6.25 15.01
CA SER A 93 -16.91 6.60 15.20
C SER A 93 -17.33 7.82 14.39
N GLU A 94 -16.46 8.81 14.23
CA GLU A 94 -16.72 9.97 13.37
C GLU A 94 -16.78 9.54 11.91
N LEU A 95 -15.85 8.68 11.46
CA LEU A 95 -15.87 8.13 10.11
C LEU A 95 -17.15 7.32 9.84
N ALA A 96 -17.56 6.45 10.77
CA ALA A 96 -18.78 5.67 10.65
C ALA A 96 -20.03 6.57 10.51
N ARG A 97 -20.13 7.60 11.34
CA ARG A 97 -21.22 8.58 11.29
C ARG A 97 -21.21 9.36 9.97
N ALA A 98 -20.05 9.84 9.54
CA ALA A 98 -19.87 10.58 8.29
C ALA A 98 -20.24 9.73 7.05
N LEU A 99 -19.95 8.44 7.10
CA LEU A 99 -20.28 7.47 6.05
C LEU A 99 -21.70 6.90 6.16
N GLU A 100 -22.47 7.29 7.18
CA GLU A 100 -23.79 6.72 7.52
C GLU A 100 -23.75 5.18 7.50
N THR A 101 -22.73 4.62 8.13
CA THR A 101 -22.48 3.18 8.16
C THR A 101 -22.19 2.69 9.56
N SER A 102 -22.15 1.37 9.74
CA SER A 102 -21.83 0.77 11.03
C SER A 102 -20.35 0.92 11.35
N TRP A 103 -20.00 0.93 12.65
CA TRP A 103 -18.60 0.98 13.07
C TRP A 103 -17.73 -0.12 12.43
N PRO A 104 -18.15 -1.40 12.38
CA PRO A 104 -17.37 -2.43 11.69
C PRO A 104 -17.22 -2.19 10.19
N ALA A 105 -18.21 -1.59 9.53
CA ALA A 105 -18.12 -1.28 8.11
C ALA A 105 -17.12 -0.15 7.83
N ALA A 106 -17.07 0.87 8.69
CA ALA A 106 -16.05 1.92 8.61
C ALA A 106 -14.66 1.36 8.91
N GLN A 107 -14.52 0.52 9.94
CA GLN A 107 -13.24 -0.10 10.29
C GLN A 107 -12.65 -0.94 9.14
N ARG A 108 -13.51 -1.65 8.38
CA ARG A 108 -13.07 -2.43 7.22
C ARG A 108 -12.42 -1.60 6.13
N LEU A 109 -12.68 -0.30 6.04
CA LEU A 109 -12.03 0.56 5.03
C LEU A 109 -10.53 0.75 5.27
N GLU A 110 -10.04 0.48 6.49
CA GLU A 110 -8.62 0.48 6.84
C GLU A 110 -8.06 -0.92 7.02
N ASN A 111 -8.84 -1.96 6.68
CA ASN A 111 -8.37 -3.32 6.71
C ASN A 111 -7.67 -3.65 5.37
N PRO A 112 -6.36 -3.94 5.35
CA PRO A 112 -5.62 -4.22 4.11
C PRO A 112 -6.05 -5.52 3.42
N ARG A 113 -6.81 -6.39 4.10
CA ARG A 113 -7.40 -7.61 3.55
C ARG A 113 -8.81 -7.41 2.98
N HIS A 114 -9.37 -6.20 3.11
CA HIS A 114 -10.70 -5.89 2.60
C HIS A 114 -10.61 -5.24 1.21
N TRP A 115 -11.51 -5.64 0.30
CA TRP A 115 -11.67 -5.04 -1.01
C TRP A 115 -12.87 -4.10 -1.02
N PRO A 116 -12.69 -2.79 -0.76
CA PRO A 116 -13.77 -1.83 -0.81
C PRO A 116 -14.20 -1.56 -2.26
N THR A 117 -15.48 -1.27 -2.44
CA THR A 117 -15.99 -0.82 -3.75
C THR A 117 -15.54 0.61 -4.05
N LEU A 118 -15.44 0.97 -5.34
CA LEU A 118 -15.15 2.36 -5.75
C LEU A 118 -16.13 3.37 -5.16
N LYS A 119 -17.41 3.00 -5.01
CA LYS A 119 -18.43 3.85 -4.37
C LYS A 119 -18.10 4.13 -2.90
N GLN A 120 -17.63 3.13 -2.17
CA GLN A 120 -17.22 3.31 -0.77
C GLN A 120 -15.97 4.19 -0.66
N LEU A 121 -14.97 3.96 -1.53
CA LEU A 121 -13.74 4.76 -1.55
C LEU A 121 -14.00 6.22 -1.92
N ASP A 122 -14.82 6.49 -2.94
CA ASP A 122 -15.18 7.86 -3.33
C ASP A 122 -15.92 8.59 -2.20
N ARG A 123 -16.86 7.92 -1.52
CA ARG A 123 -17.56 8.49 -0.37
C ARG A 123 -16.60 8.79 0.79
N ALA A 124 -15.72 7.84 1.13
CA ALA A 124 -14.71 8.02 2.18
C ALA A 124 -13.76 9.17 1.86
N ALA A 125 -13.22 9.22 0.64
CA ALA A 125 -12.35 10.30 0.20
C ALA A 125 -13.02 11.67 0.35
N LYS A 126 -14.25 11.84 -0.16
CA LYS A 126 -15.01 13.09 -0.04
C LYS A 126 -15.20 13.53 1.40
N MET A 127 -15.62 12.62 2.29
CA MET A 127 -15.81 12.93 3.72
C MET A 127 -14.51 13.30 4.43
N LEU A 128 -13.39 12.75 3.99
CA LEU A 128 -12.07 13.05 4.52
C LEU A 128 -11.45 14.34 3.93
N GLY A 129 -12.17 15.05 3.07
CA GLY A 129 -11.71 16.28 2.40
C GLY A 129 -10.73 16.00 1.26
N LYS A 130 -10.82 14.81 0.66
CA LYS A 130 -10.00 14.33 -0.45
C LYS A 130 -10.86 14.04 -1.68
N ARG A 131 -10.21 13.74 -2.79
CA ARG A 131 -10.85 13.30 -4.04
C ARG A 131 -10.25 11.98 -4.47
N LEU A 132 -11.09 11.00 -4.82
CA LEU A 132 -10.62 9.76 -5.44
C LEU A 132 -10.17 10.07 -6.87
N VAL A 133 -8.92 9.70 -7.18
CA VAL A 133 -8.34 9.79 -8.53
C VAL A 133 -7.79 8.40 -8.84
N LEU A 134 -8.09 7.89 -10.02
CA LEU A 134 -7.60 6.59 -10.49
C LEU A 134 -6.59 6.83 -11.61
N SER A 135 -5.50 6.06 -11.57
CA SER A 135 -4.50 5.97 -12.63
C SER A 135 -4.19 4.49 -12.89
N LEU A 136 -3.78 4.19 -14.11
CA LEU A 136 -3.22 2.90 -14.50
C LEU A 136 -1.74 3.11 -14.81
N GLU A 137 -0.92 2.13 -14.48
CA GLU A 137 0.54 2.12 -14.69
C GLU A 137 0.92 0.91 -15.54
#